data_AF-A0A7X7LF58-F1
#
_entry.id   AF-A0A7X7LF58-F1
#
_cell.length_a   1.000
_cell.length_b   1.000
_cell.length_c   1.000
_cell.angle_alpha   90.00
_cell.angle_beta   90.00
_cell.angle_gamma   90.00
#
_symmetry.space_group_name_H-M   'P 1'
#
loop_
_entity.id
_entity.type
_entity.pdbx_description
1 polymer ?
#
loop_
_entity_poly.entity_id
_entity_poly.type
_entity_poly.pdbx_seq_one_letter_code
_entity_poly.pdbx_strand_id
1 'polypeptide(L)'
;MILIYTSSITSRIRYIFNIFFRDLLQTEFQITDQTEAFLNYKGARFSYCPAQLSDEVFFESGGLLHESGIREVDPVYVCAHDLHGLFPVKRGCSKFDFFASAFYLISRYEEYFPFLADKHGRFDALQSVAYKNGFLNKPVIDQYALFLFEILSARFPGEISIQRKYSFQPTFDIDIAYAFRSRGLIRSLAGATKSLS
;
A
#
# COMPACT_ATOMS: atom_id res chain seq x y z
N MET A 1 7.70 15.01 14.40
CA MET A 1 7.33 13.58 14.59
C MET A 1 5.81 13.46 14.66
N ILE A 2 5.21 12.51 13.94
CA ILE A 2 3.76 12.26 13.95
C ILE A 2 3.42 11.21 15.02
N LEU A 3 2.46 11.49 15.89
CA LEU A 3 1.96 10.50 16.86
C LEU A 3 0.67 9.84 16.34
N ILE A 4 0.68 8.51 16.26
CA ILE A 4 -0.44 7.72 15.74
C ILE A 4 -1.02 6.88 16.85
N TYR A 5 -2.30 7.08 17.15
CA TYR A 5 -3.00 6.23 18.11
C TYR A 5 -3.70 5.06 17.44
N THR A 6 -3.60 3.88 18.05
CA THR A 6 -4.38 2.69 17.69
C THR A 6 -4.80 1.94 18.95
N SER A 7 -5.96 1.27 18.95
CA SER A 7 -6.44 0.51 20.12
C SER A 7 -5.53 -0.66 20.53
N SER A 8 -4.73 -1.18 19.61
CA SER A 8 -3.69 -2.18 19.87
C SER A 8 -2.61 -2.10 18.78
N ILE A 9 -1.37 -2.42 19.13
CA ILE A 9 -0.25 -2.35 18.17
C ILE A 9 0.09 -3.76 17.66
N THR A 10 -0.25 -4.04 16.40
CA THR A 10 0.00 -5.33 15.73
C THR A 10 1.10 -5.24 14.68
N SER A 11 1.57 -6.40 14.19
CA SER A 11 2.54 -6.45 13.07
C SER A 11 1.99 -5.83 11.79
N ARG A 12 0.68 -5.98 11.50
CA ARG A 12 0.03 -5.41 10.31
C ARG A 12 -0.02 -3.88 10.38
N ILE A 13 -0.34 -3.33 11.55
CA ILE A 13 -0.32 -1.87 11.80
C ILE A 13 1.10 -1.32 11.67
N ARG A 14 2.09 -1.98 12.30
CA ARG A 14 3.50 -1.57 12.18
C ARG A 14 3.96 -1.59 10.73
N TYR A 15 3.63 -2.65 10.00
CA TYR A 15 3.98 -2.80 8.59
C TYR A 15 3.40 -1.66 7.74
N ILE A 16 2.09 -1.42 7.83
CA ILE A 16 1.47 -0.42 6.97
C ILE A 16 1.91 1.00 7.31
N PHE A 17 2.06 1.34 8.60
CA PHE A 17 2.55 2.66 8.97
C PHE A 17 4.03 2.85 8.61
N ASN A 18 4.87 1.81 8.62
CA ASN A 18 6.23 1.93 8.07
C ASN A 18 6.20 2.28 6.57
N ILE A 19 5.35 1.64 5.78
CA ILE A 19 5.20 1.98 4.35
C ILE A 19 4.81 3.44 4.18
N PHE A 20 3.75 3.89 4.86
CA PHE A 20 3.27 5.25 4.71
C PHE A 20 4.29 6.29 5.18
N PHE A 21 4.86 6.13 6.37
CA PHE A 21 5.65 7.19 6.99
C PHE A 21 7.15 7.07 6.71
N ARG A 22 7.73 5.87 6.62
CA ARG A 22 9.15 5.73 6.29
C ARG A 22 9.39 5.72 4.79
N ASP A 23 8.60 4.95 4.03
CA ASP A 23 8.90 4.71 2.61
C ASP A 23 8.29 5.78 1.71
N LEU A 24 7.02 6.14 1.92
CA LEU A 24 6.29 7.06 1.05
C LEU A 24 6.45 8.53 1.44
N LEU A 25 6.21 8.87 2.72
CA LEU A 25 6.25 10.26 3.22
C LEU A 25 7.61 10.68 3.77
N GLN A 26 8.48 9.71 4.12
CA GLN A 26 9.80 9.95 4.71
C GLN A 26 9.76 10.92 5.91
N THR A 27 8.81 10.66 6.83
CA THR A 27 8.56 11.46 8.04
C THR A 27 8.67 10.58 9.28
N GLU A 28 9.24 11.12 10.35
CA GLU A 28 9.31 10.41 11.64
C GLU A 28 7.93 10.23 12.26
N PHE A 29 7.66 9.03 12.76
CA PHE A 29 6.40 8.70 13.41
C PHE A 29 6.59 7.77 14.61
N GLN A 30 5.61 7.80 15.51
CA GLN A 30 5.50 6.90 16.66
C GLN A 30 4.06 6.37 16.76
N ILE A 31 3.93 5.09 17.09
CA ILE A 31 2.63 4.46 17.37
C ILE A 31 2.46 4.37 18.88
N THR A 32 1.26 4.69 19.38
CA THR A 32 0.87 4.54 20.78
C THR A 32 -0.49 3.87 20.89
N ASP A 33 -0.69 3.07 21.93
CA ASP A 33 -1.98 2.56 22.39
C ASP A 33 -2.45 3.24 23.69
N GLN A 34 -1.69 4.23 24.16
CA GLN A 34 -1.99 4.97 25.38
C GLN A 34 -2.81 6.21 25.05
N THR A 35 -4.12 6.15 25.34
CA THR A 35 -5.07 7.23 25.07
C THR A 35 -4.66 8.55 25.71
N GLU A 36 -4.20 8.53 26.97
CA GLU A 36 -3.80 9.74 27.69
C GLU A 36 -2.58 10.42 27.04
N ALA A 37 -1.58 9.64 26.65
CA ALA A 37 -0.42 10.15 25.92
C ALA A 37 -0.82 10.77 24.57
N PHE A 38 -1.77 10.15 23.86
CA PHE A 38 -2.28 10.67 22.60
C PHE A 38 -3.04 11.98 22.77
N LEU A 39 -3.93 12.07 23.76
CA LEU A 39 -4.76 13.26 24.02
C LEU A 39 -3.92 14.48 24.46
N ASN A 40 -2.84 14.23 25.20
CA ASN A 40 -1.95 15.29 25.69
C ASN A 40 -0.90 15.74 24.65
N TYR A 41 -0.72 15.00 23.55
CA TYR A 41 0.25 15.34 22.51
C TYR A 41 -0.14 16.60 21.73
N LYS A 42 0.81 17.53 21.58
CA LYS A 42 0.58 18.85 20.95
C LYS A 42 1.00 18.95 19.49
N GLY A 43 1.79 18.01 18.98
CA GLY A 43 2.23 17.99 17.59
C GLY A 43 1.23 17.30 16.65
N ALA A 44 1.66 17.09 15.40
CA ALA A 44 0.90 16.35 14.40
C ALA A 44 0.49 14.95 14.89
N ARG A 45 -0.81 14.68 14.90
CA ARG A 45 -1.36 13.42 15.40
C ARG A 45 -2.65 13.00 14.72
N PHE A 46 -2.87 11.70 14.63
CA PHE A 46 -4.14 11.14 14.17
C PHE A 46 -4.43 9.81 14.84
N SER A 47 -5.69 9.40 14.82
CA SER A 47 -6.14 8.13 15.37
C SER A 47 -6.58 7.18 14.25
N TYR A 48 -6.27 5.90 14.44
CA TYR A 48 -6.80 4.80 13.64
C TYR A 48 -7.46 3.77 14.57
N CYS A 49 -8.78 3.85 14.69
CA CYS A 49 -9.56 3.07 15.65
C CYS A 49 -11.04 2.94 15.24
N PRO A 50 -11.83 2.05 15.86
CA PRO A 50 -13.24 1.85 15.49
C PRO A 50 -14.17 3.04 15.80
N ALA A 51 -13.74 3.96 16.67
CA ALA A 51 -14.50 5.14 17.04
C ALA A 51 -13.58 6.33 17.31
N GLN A 52 -14.04 7.53 16.98
CA GLN A 52 -13.34 8.78 17.19
C GLN A 52 -13.17 9.06 18.69
N LEU A 53 -12.00 9.60 19.09
CA LEU A 53 -11.70 9.86 20.50
C LEU A 53 -12.05 11.29 20.92
N SER A 54 -11.81 12.26 20.05
CA SER A 54 -11.93 13.70 20.30
C SER A 54 -11.99 14.46 18.95
N ASP A 55 -11.54 15.72 18.92
CA ASP A 55 -11.40 16.51 17.68
C ASP A 55 -10.02 16.28 17.02
N GLU A 56 -9.66 15.04 16.75
CA GLU A 56 -8.46 14.66 15.99
C GLU A 56 -8.74 14.37 14.51
N VAL A 57 -7.68 14.28 13.71
CA VAL A 57 -7.75 13.58 12.42
C VAL A 57 -8.04 12.11 12.71
N PHE A 58 -9.19 11.62 12.26
CA PHE A 58 -9.69 10.29 12.61
C PHE A 58 -9.85 9.43 11.37
N PHE A 59 -9.24 8.25 11.38
CA PHE A 59 -9.45 7.18 10.40
C PHE A 59 -10.16 6.00 11.08
N GLU A 60 -11.34 5.63 10.57
CA GLU A 60 -12.08 4.49 11.10
C GLU A 60 -11.39 3.16 10.74
N SER A 61 -11.21 2.29 11.74
CA SER A 61 -10.66 0.94 11.59
C SER A 61 -11.78 -0.09 11.48
N GLY A 62 -11.74 -0.88 10.41
CA GLY A 62 -12.61 -2.02 10.13
C GLY A 62 -12.11 -3.34 10.72
N GLY A 63 -11.01 -3.32 11.48
CA GLY A 63 -10.54 -4.47 12.27
C GLY A 63 -9.48 -5.35 11.59
N LEU A 64 -9.38 -5.36 10.26
CA LEU A 64 -8.44 -6.24 9.53
C LEU A 64 -6.99 -6.10 10.03
N LEU A 65 -6.55 -4.88 10.36
CA LEU A 65 -5.19 -4.66 10.84
C LEU A 65 -4.97 -5.12 12.29
N HIS A 66 -6.02 -5.34 13.07
CA HIS A 66 -5.93 -5.82 14.45
C HIS A 66 -5.89 -7.35 14.55
N GLU A 67 -6.11 -8.06 13.44
CA GLU A 67 -6.17 -9.51 13.41
C GLU A 67 -4.78 -10.17 13.36
N SER A 68 -4.73 -11.42 13.84
CA SER A 68 -3.61 -12.35 13.68
C SER A 68 -4.03 -13.53 12.80
N GLY A 69 -3.08 -14.12 12.07
CA GLY A 69 -3.37 -15.20 11.11
C GLY A 69 -3.90 -14.65 9.78
N ILE A 70 -4.56 -15.51 8.99
CA ILE A 70 -5.17 -15.16 7.70
C ILE A 70 -6.57 -15.76 7.70
N ARG A 71 -7.56 -14.96 7.31
CA ARG A 71 -8.96 -15.38 7.11
C ARG A 71 -9.54 -14.72 5.88
N GLU A 72 -10.51 -15.39 5.26
CA GLU A 72 -11.21 -14.84 4.11
C GLU A 72 -11.97 -13.58 4.53
N VAL A 73 -11.84 -12.54 3.71
CA VAL A 73 -12.49 -11.23 3.89
C VAL A 73 -13.11 -10.86 2.55
N ASP A 74 -14.28 -10.23 2.57
CA ASP A 74 -14.89 -9.66 1.36
C ASP A 74 -14.35 -8.24 1.15
N PRO A 75 -13.50 -7.99 0.13
CA PRO A 75 -12.90 -6.69 -0.13
C PRO A 75 -13.90 -5.78 -0.88
N VAL A 76 -14.97 -5.36 -0.20
CA VAL A 76 -15.99 -4.51 -0.79
C VAL A 76 -15.35 -3.23 -1.32
N TYR A 77 -15.50 -2.99 -2.62
CA TYR A 77 -14.92 -1.84 -3.32
C TYR A 77 -15.71 -0.55 -3.06
N VAL A 78 -14.99 0.57 -2.99
CA VAL A 78 -15.53 1.92 -3.00
C VAL A 78 -14.62 2.87 -3.79
N CYS A 79 -15.23 3.88 -4.41
CA CYS A 79 -14.52 5.00 -5.01
C CYS A 79 -15.05 6.30 -4.41
N ALA A 80 -14.15 7.15 -3.93
CA ALA A 80 -14.49 8.47 -3.41
C ALA A 80 -13.39 9.48 -3.77
N HIS A 81 -13.76 10.59 -4.43
CA HIS A 81 -12.81 11.63 -4.87
C HIS A 81 -11.62 11.04 -5.66
N ASP A 82 -11.93 10.14 -6.62
CA ASP A 82 -10.94 9.40 -7.42
C ASP A 82 -9.97 8.50 -6.63
N LEU A 83 -10.20 8.31 -5.32
CA LEU A 83 -9.51 7.30 -4.52
C LEU A 83 -10.29 5.99 -4.58
N HIS A 84 -9.68 4.99 -5.21
CA HIS A 84 -10.15 3.62 -5.25
C HIS A 84 -9.71 2.89 -3.98
N GLY A 85 -10.64 2.27 -3.25
CA GLY A 85 -10.32 1.56 -2.02
C GLY A 85 -11.28 0.43 -1.68
N LEU A 86 -10.97 -0.23 -0.57
CA LEU A 86 -11.65 -1.42 -0.08
C LEU A 86 -12.10 -1.20 1.36
N PHE A 87 -13.14 -1.93 1.79
CA PHE A 87 -13.69 -1.90 3.15
C PHE A 87 -14.34 -0.55 3.50
N PRO A 88 -15.56 -0.28 3.01
CA PRO A 88 -16.27 0.97 3.28
C PRO A 88 -16.44 1.23 4.78
N VAL A 89 -16.29 2.48 5.19
CA VAL A 89 -16.47 2.93 6.58
C VAL A 89 -17.48 4.08 6.63
N LYS A 90 -18.04 4.33 7.81
CA LYS A 90 -19.14 5.29 7.98
C LYS A 90 -18.64 6.68 8.39
N ARG A 91 -17.47 6.74 9.04
CA ARG A 91 -16.94 7.92 9.73
C ARG A 91 -15.46 8.13 9.43
N GLY A 92 -14.96 9.29 9.84
CA GLY A 92 -13.56 9.67 9.70
C GLY A 92 -13.27 10.41 8.39
N CYS A 93 -11.98 10.63 8.14
CA CYS A 93 -11.48 11.42 7.02
C CYS A 93 -11.57 10.70 5.66
N SER A 94 -11.85 9.40 5.65
CA SER A 94 -11.99 8.58 4.43
C SER A 94 -13.37 7.91 4.35
N LYS A 95 -13.76 7.47 3.16
CA LYS A 95 -14.99 6.68 2.93
C LYS A 95 -14.77 5.16 3.02
N PHE A 96 -13.53 4.74 3.26
CA PHE A 96 -13.13 3.36 3.53
C PHE A 96 -12.02 3.28 4.56
N ASP A 97 -11.78 2.08 5.08
CA ASP A 97 -10.65 1.78 5.93
C ASP A 97 -9.38 1.89 5.09
N PHE A 98 -8.82 3.08 5.17
CA PHE A 98 -7.72 3.55 4.37
C PHE A 98 -6.47 2.67 4.50
N PHE A 99 -6.15 2.27 5.72
CA PHE A 99 -4.95 1.50 6.01
C PHE A 99 -5.19 0.00 5.80
N ALA A 100 -6.40 -0.52 6.07
CA ALA A 100 -6.72 -1.91 5.74
C ALA A 100 -6.77 -2.14 4.22
N SER A 101 -7.33 -1.21 3.45
CA SER A 101 -7.33 -1.23 1.99
C SER A 101 -5.89 -1.31 1.46
N ALA A 102 -5.01 -0.42 1.96
CA ALA A 102 -3.61 -0.42 1.56
C ALA A 102 -2.89 -1.72 1.95
N PHE A 103 -3.09 -2.22 3.17
CA PHE A 103 -2.52 -3.49 3.61
C PHE A 103 -2.97 -4.66 2.72
N TYR A 104 -4.26 -4.75 2.41
CA TYR A 104 -4.82 -5.80 1.57
C TYR A 104 -4.18 -5.82 0.19
N LEU A 105 -4.06 -4.65 -0.43
CA LEU A 105 -3.49 -4.51 -1.77
C LEU A 105 -1.98 -4.80 -1.80
N ILE A 106 -1.21 -4.23 -0.86
CA ILE A 106 0.25 -4.36 -0.83
C ILE A 106 0.68 -5.78 -0.46
N SER A 107 0.01 -6.40 0.52
CA SER A 107 0.32 -7.78 0.93
C SER A 107 -0.15 -8.83 -0.08
N ARG A 108 -0.87 -8.41 -1.13
CA ARG A 108 -1.56 -9.30 -2.08
C ARG A 108 -2.45 -10.30 -1.33
N TYR A 109 -3.24 -9.79 -0.38
CA TYR A 109 -3.97 -10.62 0.59
C TYR A 109 -4.89 -11.68 -0.06
N GLU A 110 -5.46 -11.35 -1.22
CA GLU A 110 -6.29 -12.27 -2.03
C GLU A 110 -5.53 -13.52 -2.54
N GLU A 111 -4.21 -13.47 -2.65
CA GLU A 111 -3.40 -14.58 -3.18
C GLU A 111 -3.12 -15.67 -2.13
N TYR A 112 -3.39 -15.43 -0.84
CA TYR A 112 -3.22 -16.44 0.21
C TYR A 112 -4.37 -17.44 0.28
N PHE A 113 -5.46 -17.21 -0.45
CA PHE A 113 -6.62 -18.11 -0.49
C PHE A 113 -6.58 -19.00 -1.73
N PRO A 114 -7.34 -20.11 -1.76
CA PRO A 114 -7.45 -20.92 -2.96
C PRO A 114 -7.90 -20.08 -4.16
N PHE A 115 -7.08 -20.06 -5.22
CA PHE A 115 -7.36 -19.37 -6.46
C PHE A 115 -7.19 -20.31 -7.65
N LEU A 116 -7.80 -19.97 -8.78
CA LEU A 116 -7.54 -20.68 -10.03
C LEU A 116 -6.20 -20.22 -10.59
N ALA A 117 -5.19 -21.05 -10.41
CA ALA A 117 -3.83 -20.76 -10.83
C ALA A 117 -3.66 -20.86 -12.36
N ASP A 118 -2.78 -20.03 -12.91
CA ASP A 118 -2.34 -20.17 -14.29
C ASP A 118 -1.50 -21.45 -14.49
N LYS A 119 -1.07 -21.70 -15.73
CA LYS A 119 -0.20 -22.84 -16.09
C LYS A 119 1.14 -22.89 -15.34
N HIS A 120 1.49 -21.86 -14.59
CA HIS A 120 2.71 -21.72 -13.80
C HIS A 120 2.45 -21.64 -12.29
N GLY A 121 1.21 -21.86 -11.83
CA GLY A 121 0.87 -21.79 -10.41
C GLY A 121 0.66 -20.36 -9.87
N ARG A 122 0.53 -19.36 -10.74
CA ARG A 122 0.42 -17.95 -10.35
C ARG A 122 -1.03 -17.48 -10.25
N PHE A 123 -1.27 -16.50 -9.38
CA PHE A 123 -2.54 -15.79 -9.32
C PHE A 123 -2.75 -14.95 -10.59
N ASP A 124 -3.90 -15.11 -11.24
CA ASP A 124 -4.25 -14.34 -12.43
C ASP A 124 -4.67 -12.92 -12.05
N ALA A 125 -3.99 -11.91 -12.59
CA ALA A 125 -4.31 -10.51 -12.37
C ALA A 125 -5.76 -10.17 -12.74
N LEU A 126 -6.36 -10.87 -13.71
CA LEU A 126 -7.78 -10.69 -14.10
C LEU A 126 -8.76 -11.04 -12.97
N GLN A 127 -8.34 -11.87 -12.02
CA GLN A 127 -9.14 -12.25 -10.86
C GLN A 127 -9.02 -11.26 -9.71
N SER A 128 -8.03 -10.36 -9.75
CA SER A 128 -7.78 -9.38 -8.67
C SER A 128 -8.95 -8.42 -8.50
N VAL A 129 -9.17 -7.98 -7.26
CA VAL A 129 -10.14 -6.90 -6.98
C VAL A 129 -9.80 -5.61 -7.74
N ALA A 130 -8.51 -5.36 -7.97
CA ALA A 130 -8.02 -4.18 -8.69
C ALA A 130 -8.35 -4.22 -10.18
N TYR A 131 -8.22 -5.38 -10.83
CA TYR A 131 -8.62 -5.54 -12.23
C TYR A 131 -10.13 -5.47 -12.38
N LYS A 132 -10.88 -6.21 -11.55
CA LYS A 132 -12.35 -6.28 -11.59
C LYS A 132 -13.01 -4.90 -11.44
N ASN A 133 -12.38 -3.99 -10.70
CA ASN A 133 -12.88 -2.64 -10.48
C ASN A 133 -12.11 -1.56 -11.27
N GLY A 134 -11.28 -1.95 -12.24
CA GLY A 134 -10.66 -1.03 -13.20
C GLY A 134 -9.57 -0.10 -12.65
N PHE A 135 -8.97 -0.43 -11.49
CA PHE A 135 -7.92 0.39 -10.87
C PHE A 135 -6.54 -0.28 -10.82
N LEU A 136 -6.37 -1.43 -11.48
CA LEU A 136 -5.08 -2.16 -11.50
C LEU A 136 -3.88 -1.30 -11.93
N ASN A 137 -4.09 -0.39 -12.88
CA ASN A 137 -3.03 0.48 -13.41
C ASN A 137 -2.91 1.82 -12.66
N LYS A 138 -3.62 1.99 -11.53
CA LYS A 138 -3.61 3.22 -10.74
C LYS A 138 -2.61 3.09 -9.59
N PRO A 139 -1.81 4.12 -9.29
CA PRO A 139 -0.88 4.12 -8.16
C PRO A 139 -1.62 4.43 -6.86
N VAL A 140 -2.60 3.60 -6.50
CA VAL A 140 -3.54 3.89 -5.40
C VAL A 140 -2.85 4.13 -4.07
N ILE A 141 -1.75 3.43 -3.79
CA ILE A 141 -0.98 3.59 -2.55
C ILE A 141 -0.26 4.94 -2.49
N ASP A 142 0.31 5.42 -3.60
CA ASP A 142 0.89 6.77 -3.65
C ASP A 142 -0.20 7.84 -3.55
N GLN A 143 -1.36 7.63 -4.19
CA GLN A 143 -2.52 8.54 -4.05
C GLN A 143 -2.99 8.62 -2.59
N TYR A 144 -2.97 7.50 -1.87
CA TYR A 144 -3.27 7.47 -0.44
C TYR A 144 -2.23 8.29 0.32
N ALA A 145 -0.93 8.07 0.12
CA ALA A 145 0.09 8.85 0.82
C ALA A 145 -0.08 10.37 0.63
N LEU A 146 -0.39 10.80 -0.60
CA LEU A 146 -0.68 12.21 -0.90
C LEU A 146 -1.94 12.71 -0.17
N PHE A 147 -3.04 11.96 -0.21
CA PHE A 147 -4.27 12.31 0.51
C PHE A 147 -4.05 12.44 2.02
N LEU A 148 -3.28 11.51 2.61
CA LEU A 148 -2.92 11.55 4.02
C LEU A 148 -2.08 12.80 4.35
N PHE A 149 -1.10 13.11 3.50
CA PHE A 149 -0.28 14.31 3.64
C PHE A 149 -1.13 15.59 3.58
N GLU A 150 -2.07 15.68 2.64
CA GLU A 150 -2.96 16.84 2.49
C GLU A 150 -3.81 17.05 3.75
N ILE A 151 -4.45 15.99 4.26
CA ILE A 151 -5.26 16.07 5.48
C ILE A 151 -4.42 16.52 6.67
N LEU A 152 -3.27 15.89 6.87
CA LEU A 152 -2.47 16.18 8.04
C LEU A 152 -1.81 17.57 7.94
N SER A 153 -1.39 18.00 6.75
CA SER A 153 -0.82 19.35 6.54
C SER A 153 -1.86 20.44 6.72
N ALA A 154 -3.12 20.19 6.33
CA ALA A 154 -4.21 21.12 6.57
C ALA A 154 -4.52 21.27 8.07
N ARG A 155 -4.46 20.18 8.84
CA ARG A 155 -4.71 20.21 10.30
C ARG A 155 -3.51 20.70 11.11
N PHE A 156 -2.30 20.41 10.67
CA PHE A 156 -1.05 20.71 11.38
C PHE A 156 -0.08 21.46 10.45
N PRO A 157 -0.34 22.74 10.12
CA PRO A 157 0.49 23.49 9.19
C PRO A 157 1.94 23.61 9.68
N GLY A 158 2.90 23.26 8.83
CA GLY A 158 4.33 23.38 9.12
C GLY A 158 4.94 22.23 9.94
N GLU A 159 4.13 21.30 10.46
CA GLU A 159 4.60 20.14 11.25
C GLU A 159 5.02 18.95 10.37
N ILE A 160 4.54 18.91 9.13
CA ILE A 160 4.70 17.76 8.23
C ILE A 160 5.27 18.26 6.91
N SER A 161 6.29 17.57 6.43
CA SER A 161 6.94 17.86 5.17
C SER A 161 7.32 16.55 4.49
N ILE A 162 7.01 16.43 3.20
CA ILE A 162 7.49 15.33 2.38
C ILE A 162 8.94 15.63 2.01
N GLN A 163 9.86 14.76 2.45
CA GLN A 163 11.27 14.86 2.06
C GLN A 163 11.62 14.08 0.79
N ARG A 164 10.65 13.33 0.24
CA ARG A 164 10.84 12.46 -0.91
C ARG A 164 11.22 13.25 -2.17
N LYS A 165 12.44 12.99 -2.66
CA LYS A 165 12.85 13.35 -4.03
C LYS A 165 12.53 12.18 -4.94
N TYR A 166 11.76 12.42 -5.99
CA TYR A 166 11.47 11.41 -7.01
C TYR A 166 12.78 10.94 -7.66
N SER A 167 12.96 9.62 -7.76
CA SER A 167 14.06 8.99 -8.48
C SER A 167 13.52 7.78 -9.22
N PHE A 168 13.91 7.63 -10.48
CA PHE A 168 13.52 6.51 -11.33
C PHE A 168 14.78 5.77 -11.78
N GLN A 169 14.98 4.57 -11.26
CA GLN A 169 16.09 3.70 -11.65
C GLN A 169 15.53 2.45 -12.34
N PRO A 170 15.46 2.42 -13.68
CA PRO A 170 14.99 1.24 -14.39
C PRO A 170 15.98 0.08 -14.17
N THR A 171 15.45 -1.10 -13.87
CA THR A 171 16.21 -2.34 -13.84
C THR A 171 15.72 -3.24 -14.96
N PHE A 172 16.65 -3.96 -15.59
CA PHE A 172 16.35 -4.89 -16.67
C PHE A 172 16.86 -6.27 -16.25
N ASP A 173 15.99 -7.27 -16.33
CA ASP A 173 16.40 -8.67 -16.25
C ASP A 173 16.87 -9.10 -17.65
N ILE A 174 18.17 -9.29 -17.82
CA ILE A 174 18.76 -9.61 -19.11
C ILE A 174 19.29 -11.05 -19.05
N ASP A 175 18.51 -12.00 -19.58
CA ASP A 175 18.84 -13.44 -19.59
C ASP A 175 20.25 -13.72 -20.16
N ILE A 176 20.65 -12.98 -21.21
CA ILE A 176 21.97 -13.10 -21.82
C ILE A 176 22.47 -11.72 -22.28
N ALA A 177 23.07 -10.96 -21.35
CA ALA A 177 23.64 -9.62 -21.62
C ALA A 177 24.68 -9.58 -22.76
N TYR A 178 25.25 -10.74 -23.12
CA TYR A 178 26.23 -10.90 -24.20
C TYR A 178 25.85 -12.01 -25.19
N ALA A 179 24.57 -12.08 -25.58
CA ALA A 179 24.07 -13.12 -26.51
C ALA A 179 24.90 -13.25 -27.79
N PHE A 180 25.57 -12.17 -28.22
CA PHE A 180 26.34 -12.12 -29.47
C PHE A 180 27.83 -11.75 -29.31
N ARG A 181 28.25 -11.23 -28.14
CA ARG A 181 29.62 -10.69 -27.98
C ARG A 181 30.69 -11.78 -27.80
N SER A 182 30.29 -13.01 -27.50
CA SER A 182 31.20 -14.15 -27.26
C SER A 182 30.77 -15.46 -27.94
N ARG A 183 29.81 -15.42 -28.88
CA ARG A 183 29.42 -16.61 -29.66
C ARG A 183 30.26 -16.69 -30.93
N GLY A 184 30.97 -17.81 -31.11
CA GLY A 184 31.75 -18.06 -32.33
C GLY A 184 30.91 -18.03 -33.60
N LEU A 185 31.51 -17.60 -34.72
CA LEU A 185 30.85 -17.33 -36.00
C LEU A 185 29.89 -18.44 -36.45
N ILE A 186 30.27 -19.70 -36.28
CA ILE A 186 29.46 -20.88 -36.64
C ILE A 186 28.13 -20.91 -35.88
N ARG A 187 28.13 -20.61 -34.58
CA ARG A 187 26.93 -20.63 -33.74
C ARG A 187 25.99 -19.46 -34.07
N SER A 188 26.55 -18.32 -34.48
CA SER A 188 25.77 -17.16 -34.90
C SER A 188 25.09 -17.38 -36.27
N LEU A 189 25.80 -17.99 -37.23
CA LEU A 189 25.25 -18.33 -38.55
C LEU A 189 24.19 -19.45 -38.49
N ALA A 190 24.43 -20.48 -37.67
CA ALA A 190 23.44 -21.54 -37.42
C ALA A 190 22.17 -20.99 -36.72
N GLY A 191 22.31 -20.02 -35.81
CA GLY A 191 21.18 -19.31 -35.22
C GLY A 191 20.38 -18.50 -36.23
N ALA A 192 21.05 -17.77 -37.13
CA ALA A 192 20.41 -16.95 -38.15
C ALA A 192 19.60 -17.79 -39.17
N THR A 193 20.14 -18.93 -39.60
CA THR A 193 19.43 -19.85 -40.52
C THR A 193 18.22 -20.51 -39.87
N LYS A 194 18.30 -20.86 -38.58
CA LYS A 194 17.16 -21.40 -37.83
C LYS A 194 16.02 -20.39 -37.64
N SER A 195 16.33 -19.10 -37.55
CA SER A 195 15.31 -18.05 -37.40
C SER A 195 14.62 -17.66 -38.72
N LEU A 196 15.10 -18.16 -39.86
CA LEU A 196 14.57 -17.88 -41.21
C LEU A 196 13.70 -19.03 -41.77
N SER A 197 13.53 -20.12 -41.01
CA SER A 197 12.58 -21.21 -41.29
C SER A 197 11.43 -21.17 -40.29
#